data_AF-A0A218NND8-F1
#
_entry.id   AF-A0A218NND8-F1
#
_cell.length_a   1.000
_cell.length_b   1.000
_cell.length_c   1.000
_cell.angle_alpha   90.00
_cell.angle_beta   90.00
_cell.angle_gamma   90.00
#
_symmetry.space_group_name_H-M   'P 1'
#
loop_
_entity.id
_entity.type
_entity.pdbx_description
1 polymer ?
#
loop_
_entity_poly.entity_id
_entity_poly.type
_entity_poly.pdbx_seq_one_letter_code
_entity_poly.pdbx_strand_id
1 'polypeptide(L)' 'MTTFCERCKREIYRYEVCDYCGRKICNNCMKSSQRATKTKRLVICKDCWSDMEKRKAYKSGRAFNEPVETHIM' A
#
# COMPACT_ATOMS: atom_id res chain seq x y z
N MET A 1 -6.05 -5.18 22.03
CA MET A 1 -5.80 -4.08 21.07
C MET A 1 -6.44 -4.43 19.75
N THR A 2 -7.64 -3.92 19.50
CA THR A 2 -8.35 -4.08 18.23
C THR A 2 -7.88 -2.99 17.26
N THR A 3 -7.46 -3.38 16.06
CA THR A 3 -7.00 -2.45 15.02
C THR A 3 -8.17 -2.16 14.10
N PHE A 4 -8.36 -0.91 13.69
CA PHE A 4 -9.43 -0.52 12.78
C PHE A 4 -8.90 -0.22 11.38
N CYS A 5 -9.69 -0.54 10.36
CA CYS A 5 -9.37 -0.16 8.98
C CYS A 5 -9.62 1.34 8.80
N GLU A 6 -8.60 2.10 8.40
CA GLU A 6 -8.72 3.56 8.23
C GLU A 6 -9.70 3.94 7.11
N ARG A 7 -9.98 3.01 6.18
CA ARG A 7 -10.98 3.22 5.12
C ARG A 7 -12.41 2.92 5.54
N CYS A 8 -12.70 1.69 5.97
CA CYS A 8 -14.08 1.26 6.25
C CYS A 8 -14.45 1.28 7.73
N LYS A 9 -13.53 1.69 8.61
CA LYS A 9 -13.69 1.78 10.08
C LYS A 9 -14.14 0.46 10.74
N ARG A 10 -14.02 -0.67 10.03
CA ARG A 10 -14.29 -1.99 10.60
C ARG A 10 -13.11 -2.44 11.43
N GLU A 11 -13.42 -3.21 12.46
CA GLU A 11 -12.43 -3.88 13.28
C GLU A 11 -11.77 -5.00 12.47
N ILE A 12 -10.44 -5.09 12.56
CA ILE A 12 -9.62 -6.05 11.81
C ILE A 12 -8.55 -6.64 12.72
N TYR A 13 -8.39 -7.95 12.62
CA TYR A 13 -7.30 -8.68 13.27
C TYR A 13 -5.99 -8.63 12.44
N ARG A 14 -6.11 -8.68 11.11
CA ARG A 14 -4.98 -8.56 10.16
C ARG A 14 -5.18 -7.33 9.28
N TYR A 15 -4.15 -6.50 9.21
CA TYR A 15 -4.10 -5.33 8.34
C TYR A 15 -2.91 -5.43 7.40
N GLU A 16 -3.03 -4.83 6.23
CA GLU A 16 -1.89 -4.53 5.37
C GLU A 16 -1.77 -3.00 5.23
N VAL A 17 -0.57 -2.52 4.99
CA VAL A 17 -0.30 -1.09 4.79
C VAL A 17 -0.28 -0.81 3.30
N CYS A 18 -0.98 0.22 2.85
CA CYS A 18 -0.90 0.65 1.46
C CYS A 18 0.42 1.39 1.22
N ASP A 19 1.27 0.89 0.31
CA ASP A 19 2.57 1.50 -0.05
C ASP A 19 2.46 2.85 -0.78
N TYR A 20 1.24 3.34 -1.02
CA TYR A 20 0.98 4.60 -1.73
C TYR A 20 0.40 5.68 -0.83
N CYS A 21 -0.50 5.32 0.08
CA CYS A 21 -1.13 6.28 1.00
C CYS A 21 -0.72 6.08 2.47
N GLY A 22 0.07 5.04 2.77
CA GLY A 22 0.52 4.73 4.13
C GLY A 22 -0.57 4.23 5.07
N ARG A 23 -1.82 4.12 4.61
CA ARG A 23 -2.95 3.74 5.48
C ARG A 23 -3.01 2.25 5.74
N LYS A 24 -3.41 1.88 6.96
CA LYS A 24 -3.73 0.51 7.37
C LYS A 24 -5.11 0.13 6.86
N ILE A 25 -5.14 -0.86 5.97
CA ILE A 25 -6.36 -1.31 5.31
C ILE A 25 -6.64 -2.78 5.62
N CYS A 26 -7.93 -3.13 5.66
CA CYS A 26 -8.35 -4.53 5.68
C CYS A 26 -8.17 -5.18 4.31
N ASN A 27 -8.12 -6.51 4.27
CA ASN A 27 -8.03 -7.29 3.04
C ASN A 27 -9.17 -6.95 2.04
N ASN A 28 -10.37 -6.63 2.53
CA ASN A 28 -11.48 -6.19 1.67
C ASN A 28 -11.28 -4.77 1.08
N CYS A 29 -10.58 -3.87 1.77
CA CYS A 29 -10.28 -2.54 1.25
C CYS A 29 -9.03 -2.51 0.35
N MET A 30 -8.25 -3.59 0.37
CA MET A 30 -7.20 -3.86 -0.59
C MET A 30 -7.81 -4.09 -1.97
N LYS A 31 -7.18 -3.54 -3.01
CA LYS A 31 -7.56 -3.86 -4.39
C LYS A 31 -6.74 -5.01 -4.91
N SER A 32 -5.43 -4.90 -4.78
CA SER A 32 -4.48 -5.90 -5.22
C SER A 32 -3.20 -5.78 -4.42
N SER A 33 -2.44 -6.86 -4.41
CA SER A 33 -1.07 -6.88 -3.92
C SER A 33 -0.22 -7.65 -4.92
N GLN A 34 1.01 -7.21 -5.15
CA GLN A 34 1.96 -7.91 -6.01
C GLN A 34 3.33 -7.95 -5.34
N ARG A 35 4.15 -8.91 -5.74
CA ARG A 35 5.56 -8.95 -5.35
C ARG A 35 6.34 -8.13 -6.37
N ALA A 36 6.93 -7.01 -5.93
CA ALA A 36 7.80 -6.21 -6.79
C ALA A 36 9.19 -6.83 -6.91
N THR A 37 9.69 -7.41 -5.81
CA THR A 37 10.92 -8.20 -5.78
C THR A 37 10.71 -9.46 -4.94
N LYS A 38 11.75 -10.30 -4.81
CA LYS A 38 11.70 -11.51 -3.96
C LYS A 38 11.39 -11.19 -2.49
N THR A 39 11.75 -9.98 -2.05
CA THR A 39 11.63 -9.52 -0.66
C THR A 39 10.56 -8.45 -0.47
N LYS A 40 10.30 -7.60 -1.47
CA LYS A 40 9.33 -6.49 -1.37
C LYS A 40 7.97 -6.87 -1.95
N ARG A 41 6.92 -6.77 -1.13
CA ARG A 41 5.51 -6.87 -1.55
C ARG A 41 4.89 -5.48 -1.55
N LEU A 42 4.26 -5.12 -2.65
CA LEU A 42 3.50 -3.88 -2.79
C LEU A 42 2.02 -4.16 -2.63
N VAL A 43 1.36 -3.31 -1.87
CA VAL A 43 -0.08 -3.37 -1.59
C VAL A 43 -0.70 -2.04 -1.99
N ILE A 44 -1.79 -2.11 -2.77
CA ILE A 44 -2.57 -0.95 -3.18
C ILE A 44 -4.02 -1.05 -2.73
N CYS A 45 -4.53 0.02 -2.13
CA CYS A 45 -5.94 0.10 -1.72
C CYS A 45 -6.86 0.44 -2.91
N LYS A 46 -8.17 0.17 -2.81
CA LYS A 46 -9.11 0.52 -3.92
C LYS A 46 -9.26 2.02 -4.16
N ASP A 47 -8.74 2.86 -3.26
CA ASP A 47 -8.79 4.33 -3.38
C ASP A 47 -7.68 4.82 -4.29
N CYS A 48 -6.44 4.44 -3.95
CA CYS A 48 -5.26 4.70 -4.78
C CYS A 48 -5.30 3.96 -6.12
N TRP A 49 -6.16 2.95 -6.27
CA TRP A 49 -6.42 2.36 -7.58
C TRP A 49 -7.07 3.35 -8.55
N SER A 50 -7.88 4.29 -8.07
CA SER A 50 -8.53 5.31 -8.92
C SER A 50 -7.56 6.41 -9.35
N ASP A 51 -6.52 6.68 -8.56
CA ASP A 51 -5.42 7.58 -8.93
C ASP A 51 -4.56 6.96 -10.03
N MET A 52 -4.54 7.58 -11.21
CA MET A 52 -3.80 7.07 -12.38
C MET A 52 -2.28 7.04 -12.14
N GLU A 53 -1.72 8.02 -11.44
CA GLU A 53 -0.29 8.09 -11.13
C GLU A 53 0.15 6.94 -10.20
N LYS A 54 -0.60 6.71 -9.11
CA LYS A 54 -0.34 5.64 -8.15
C LYS A 54 -0.56 4.27 -8.78
N ARG A 55 -1.60 4.12 -9.61
CA ARG A 55 -1.83 2.88 -10.38
C ARG A 55 -0.67 2.60 -11.35
N LYS A 56 -0.14 3.62 -12.03
CA LYS A 56 1.01 3.46 -12.93
C LYS A 56 2.25 3.05 -12.15
N ALA A 57 2.52 3.68 -11.01
CA ALA A 57 3.63 3.32 -10.12
C ALA A 57 3.52 1.87 -9.59
N TYR A 58 2.31 1.44 -9.24
CA TYR A 58 2.05 0.04 -8.89
C TYR A 58 2.35 -0.92 -10.04
N LYS A 59 1.85 -0.64 -11.24
CA LYS A 59 2.13 -1.49 -12.40
C LYS A 59 3.63 -1.52 -12.78
N SER A 60 4.37 -0.44 -12.54
CA SER A 60 5.82 -0.41 -12.76
C SER A 60 6.64 -1.03 -11.63
N GLY A 61 6.00 -1.55 -10.58
CA GLY A 61 6.68 -2.22 -9.47
C GLY A 61 7.42 -1.26 -8.53
N ARG A 62 7.09 0.04 -8.55
CA ARG A 62 7.66 1.05 -7.66
C ARG A 62 6.70 1.37 -6.51
N ALA A 63 7.21 1.40 -5.28
CA ALA A 63 6.48 2.00 -4.18
C ALA A 63 6.56 3.53 -4.34
N PHE A 64 5.46 4.24 -4.07
CA PHE A 64 5.50 5.70 -4.09
C PHE A 64 6.16 6.26 -2.82
N ASN A 65 6.14 5.49 -1.72
CA ASN A 65 6.71 5.84 -0.42
C ASN A 65 8.08 5.17 -0.16
N GLU A 66 8.96 5.10 -1.16
CA GLU A 66 10.36 4.79 -0.85
C GLU A 66 11.03 6.02 -0.20
N PRO A 67 11.67 5.89 0.98
CA PRO A 67 12.55 6.94 1.45
C PRO A 67 13.68 7.07 0.44
N VAL A 68 13.82 8.27 -0.14
CA VAL A 68 15.05 8.66 -0.83
C VAL A 68 16.16 8.62 0.22
N GLU A 69 16.84 7.49 0.35
CA GLU A 69 18.17 7.45 0.95
C GLU A 69 19.07 8.29 0.03
N THR A 70 19.21 9.57 0.37
CA THR A 70 20.27 10.41 -0.14
C THR A 70 21.59 9.74 0.20
N HIS A 71 22.19 9.05 -0.77
CA HIS A 71 23.62 8.81 -0.79
C HIS A 71 24.30 10.18 -0.84
N ILE A 72 24.59 10.73 0.34
CA ILE A 72 25.53 11.82 0.49
C ILE A 72 26.90 11.13 0.41
N MET A 73 27.57 11.32 -0.73
CA MET A 73 28.99 11.01 -0.93
C MET A 73 29.85 11.86 0.00
#